data_AF-F8PA73-F1
#
_entry.id   AF-F8PA73-F1
#
_cell.length_a   1.000
_cell.length_b   1.000
_cell.length_c   1.000
_cell.angle_alpha   90.00
_cell.angle_beta   90.00
_cell.angle_gamma   90.00
#
_symmetry.space_group_name_H-M   'P 1'
#
loop_
_entity.id
_entity.type
_entity.pdbx_description
1 polymer ?
#
loop_
_entity_poly.entity_id
_entity_poly.type
_entity_poly.pdbx_seq_one_letter_code
_entity_poly.pdbx_strand_id
1 'polypeptide(L)'
;MERPSEFYIPNIMTSWPWPQILSPHSQETWAASRAWFLDFKLFTPREIEVYDASHIAKSASLHTKKKPKKPNEAPTSRRANYSEIVWQFRERATRGANPRYQQRFIDTFQEYTDTVIQQAGDRQSNHLRTVDEYFAVRRGTSGVKSSLALILFDSDFDISPDQVLDHLVVLELEICATDSIITVNDIISYNRQQARGDDTHNLVTIIMHQYRMGLRDALQFYTFMKA
;
A
#
# COMPACT_ATOMS: atom_id res chain seq x y z
N MET A 1 -15.42 20.74 13.93
CA MET A 1 -14.56 21.83 13.43
C MET A 1 -14.95 22.10 11.99
N GLU A 2 -15.01 23.37 11.61
CA GLU A 2 -15.33 23.77 10.24
C GLU A 2 -14.20 23.34 9.29
N ARG A 3 -14.54 22.64 8.20
CA ARG A 3 -13.58 22.18 7.20
C ARG A 3 -13.59 23.16 6.03
N PRO A 4 -12.44 23.67 5.59
CA PRO A 4 -12.39 24.62 4.49
C PRO A 4 -12.79 23.93 3.17
N SER A 5 -13.39 24.67 2.24
CA SER A 5 -13.73 24.18 0.90
C SER A 5 -12.50 23.88 0.04
N GLU A 6 -11.38 24.53 0.35
CA GLU A 6 -10.09 24.35 -0.33
C GLU A 6 -8.95 24.40 0.69
N PHE A 7 -7.88 23.65 0.44
CA PHE A 7 -6.67 23.66 1.26
C PHE A 7 -5.44 23.30 0.44
N TYR A 8 -4.27 23.69 0.94
CA TYR A 8 -2.99 23.41 0.31
C TYR A 8 -2.33 22.19 0.96
N ILE A 9 -1.86 21.25 0.14
CA ILE A 9 -1.01 20.14 0.59
C ILE A 9 0.44 20.65 0.62
N PRO A 10 1.13 20.63 1.78
CA PRO A 10 2.52 21.06 1.85
C PRO A 10 3.41 20.20 0.95
N ASN A 11 4.56 20.75 0.52
CA ASN A 11 5.55 19.95 -0.20
C ASN A 11 6.22 18.94 0.75
N ILE A 12 5.66 17.73 0.79
CA ILE A 12 6.11 16.62 1.65
C ILE A 12 7.40 15.94 1.15
N MET A 13 7.95 16.36 0.02
CA MET A 13 9.17 15.81 -0.57
C MET A 13 10.37 16.76 -0.46
N THR A 14 10.22 17.90 0.23
CA THR A 14 11.26 18.96 0.30
C THR A 14 12.60 18.45 0.85
N SER A 15 12.58 17.51 1.78
CA SER A 15 13.77 16.90 2.38
C SER A 15 14.13 15.52 1.81
N TRP A 16 13.44 15.04 0.77
CA TRP A 16 13.67 13.70 0.23
C TRP A 16 15.03 13.62 -0.48
N PRO A 17 15.99 12.83 0.04
CA PRO A 17 17.36 12.90 -0.46
C PRO A 17 17.63 11.98 -1.66
N TRP A 18 16.68 11.10 -2.00
CA TRP A 18 16.90 10.06 -3.00
C TRP A 18 16.33 10.46 -4.37
N PRO A 19 17.10 10.34 -5.47
CA PRO A 19 16.59 10.61 -6.80
C PRO A 19 15.50 9.60 -7.17
N GLN A 20 14.52 10.04 -7.96
CA GLN A 20 13.55 9.13 -8.53
C GLN A 20 14.21 8.27 -9.60
N ILE A 21 14.19 6.95 -9.41
CA ILE A 21 14.68 5.97 -10.39
C ILE A 21 13.48 5.16 -10.88
N LEU A 22 13.29 5.12 -12.20
CA LEU A 22 12.24 4.31 -12.84
C LEU A 22 12.90 3.14 -13.56
N SER A 23 12.37 1.93 -13.37
CA SER A 23 12.78 0.78 -14.17
C SER A 23 12.55 1.07 -15.67
N PRO A 24 13.49 0.74 -16.57
CA PRO A 24 13.28 0.80 -18.02
C PRO A 24 12.09 -0.02 -18.48
N HIS A 25 11.69 -1.04 -17.71
CA HIS A 25 10.56 -1.92 -17.99
C HIS A 25 9.23 -1.46 -17.39
N SER A 26 9.19 -0.29 -16.74
CA SER A 26 8.00 0.18 -16.03
C SER A 26 6.76 0.30 -16.94
N GLN A 27 6.92 0.88 -18.14
CA GLN A 27 5.81 1.02 -19.08
C GLN A 27 5.32 -0.34 -19.62
N GLU A 28 6.26 -1.23 -19.98
CA GLU A 28 5.93 -2.58 -20.46
C GLU A 28 5.21 -3.38 -19.37
N THR A 29 5.76 -3.37 -18.15
CA THR A 29 5.19 -4.15 -17.03
C THR A 29 3.84 -3.58 -16.60
N TRP A 30 3.66 -2.25 -16.63
CA TRP A 30 2.34 -1.64 -16.44
C TRP A 30 1.33 -2.15 -17.46
N ALA A 31 1.66 -2.09 -18.75
CA ALA A 31 0.76 -2.51 -19.82
C ALA A 31 0.39 -4.00 -19.70
N ALA A 32 1.38 -4.86 -19.42
CA ALA A 32 1.17 -6.28 -19.25
C ALA A 32 0.35 -6.62 -17.98
N SER A 33 0.65 -5.96 -16.85
CA SER A 33 -0.11 -6.12 -15.60
C SER A 33 -1.56 -5.67 -15.77
N ARG A 34 -1.79 -4.55 -16.47
CA ARG A 34 -3.14 -4.03 -16.76
C ARG A 34 -3.90 -4.99 -17.65
N ALA A 35 -3.30 -5.45 -18.76
CA ALA A 35 -3.94 -6.40 -19.66
C ALA A 35 -4.34 -7.70 -18.95
N TRP A 36 -3.43 -8.24 -18.12
CA TRP A 36 -3.71 -9.43 -17.31
C TRP A 36 -4.86 -9.19 -16.32
N PHE A 37 -4.86 -8.08 -15.59
CA PHE A 37 -5.89 -7.76 -14.61
C PHE A 37 -7.29 -7.56 -15.22
N LEU A 38 -7.36 -6.92 -16.39
CA LEU A 38 -8.64 -6.66 -17.07
C LEU A 38 -9.28 -7.92 -17.66
N ASP A 39 -8.50 -8.95 -17.94
CA ASP A 39 -9.01 -10.23 -18.49
C ASP A 39 -9.99 -10.92 -17.54
N PHE A 40 -9.85 -10.68 -16.23
CA PHE A 40 -10.74 -11.22 -15.19
C PHE A 40 -12.10 -10.51 -15.10
N LYS A 41 -12.30 -9.41 -15.84
CA LYS A 41 -13.59 -8.68 -15.91
C LYS A 41 -14.19 -8.37 -14.53
N LEU A 42 -13.34 -8.04 -13.56
CA LEU A 42 -13.72 -7.83 -12.17
C LEU A 42 -14.36 -6.47 -11.88
N PHE A 43 -14.21 -5.52 -12.80
CA PHE A 43 -14.53 -4.12 -12.61
C PHE A 43 -15.46 -3.62 -13.72
N THR A 44 -16.36 -2.73 -13.34
CA THR A 44 -17.17 -1.94 -14.27
C THR A 44 -16.30 -0.97 -15.08
N PRO A 45 -16.76 -0.47 -16.24
CA PRO A 45 -16.01 0.52 -17.01
C PRO A 45 -15.57 1.74 -16.20
N ARG A 46 -16.46 2.25 -15.32
CA ARG A 46 -16.15 3.37 -14.43
C ARG A 46 -15.04 3.04 -13.42
N GLU A 47 -15.05 1.84 -12.85
CA GLU A 47 -13.99 1.40 -11.93
C GLU A 47 -12.64 1.23 -12.65
N ILE A 48 -12.66 0.83 -13.93
CA ILE A 48 -11.46 0.74 -14.78
C ILE A 48 -10.89 2.14 -15.06
N GLU A 49 -11.73 3.13 -15.38
CA GLU A 49 -11.29 4.52 -15.56
C GLU A 49 -10.61 5.08 -14.31
N VAL A 50 -11.20 4.82 -13.13
CA VAL A 50 -10.60 5.21 -11.84
C VAL A 50 -9.28 4.48 -11.60
N TYR A 51 -9.21 3.18 -11.90
CA TYR A 51 -7.99 2.40 -11.78
C TYR A 51 -6.86 2.94 -12.68
N ASP A 52 -7.16 3.25 -13.94
CA ASP A 52 -6.18 3.78 -14.88
C ASP A 52 -5.66 5.17 -14.45
N ALA A 53 -6.56 6.03 -13.95
CA ALA A 53 -6.18 7.31 -13.39
C ALA A 53 -5.33 7.19 -12.12
N SER A 54 -5.47 6.09 -11.36
CA SER A 54 -4.76 5.89 -10.09
C SER A 54 -3.29 5.51 -10.21
N HIS A 55 -2.82 5.10 -11.40
CA HIS A 55 -1.43 4.69 -11.65
C HIS A 55 -0.89 3.57 -10.73
N ILE A 56 -1.74 2.80 -10.03
CA ILE A 56 -1.33 1.75 -9.08
C ILE A 56 -0.47 0.67 -9.74
N ALA A 57 -0.81 0.21 -10.94
CA ALA A 57 0.05 -0.73 -11.66
C ALA A 57 1.41 -0.12 -12.06
N LYS A 58 1.49 1.21 -12.21
CA LYS A 58 2.72 1.90 -12.63
C LYS A 58 3.68 1.99 -11.45
N SER A 59 3.19 2.19 -10.23
CA SER A 59 4.02 2.12 -9.02
C SER A 59 4.50 0.69 -8.73
N ALA A 60 3.65 -0.33 -8.93
CA ALA A 60 4.06 -1.73 -8.80
C ALA A 60 5.13 -2.13 -9.85
N SER A 61 5.02 -1.60 -11.07
CA SER A 61 5.96 -1.89 -12.18
C SER A 61 7.39 -1.35 -11.98
N LEU A 62 7.61 -0.51 -10.98
CA LEU A 62 8.94 0.04 -10.68
C LEU A 62 9.92 -1.02 -10.18
N HIS A 63 9.41 -2.14 -9.64
CA HIS A 63 10.20 -3.15 -8.94
C HIS A 63 10.28 -4.49 -9.69
N THR A 64 9.71 -4.59 -10.88
CA THR A 64 9.54 -5.88 -11.59
C THR A 64 10.38 -5.93 -12.87
N LYS A 65 11.22 -6.97 -13.02
CA LYS A 65 12.08 -7.21 -14.20
C LYS A 65 11.57 -8.31 -15.16
N LYS A 66 10.48 -9.03 -14.82
CA LYS A 66 10.01 -10.23 -15.55
C LYS A 66 8.68 -10.01 -16.28
N LYS A 67 8.56 -10.58 -17.48
CA LYS A 67 7.38 -10.50 -18.35
C LYS A 67 6.24 -11.42 -17.87
N PRO A 68 4.99 -10.93 -17.72
CA PRO A 68 3.85 -11.78 -17.36
C PRO A 68 3.45 -12.74 -18.48
N LYS A 69 3.08 -13.98 -18.15
CA LYS A 69 2.45 -14.94 -19.08
C LYS A 69 0.92 -14.81 -19.05
N LYS A 70 0.28 -14.97 -20.21
CA LYS A 70 -1.18 -14.98 -20.39
C LYS A 70 -1.82 -16.23 -19.75
N PRO A 71 -3.04 -16.15 -19.18
CA PRO A 71 -3.72 -17.30 -18.62
C PRO A 71 -4.60 -18.07 -19.62
N ASN A 72 -4.96 -19.30 -19.24
CA ASN A 72 -5.97 -20.14 -19.89
C ASN A 72 -7.34 -19.89 -19.23
N GLU A 73 -8.37 -19.65 -20.05
CA GLU A 73 -9.83 -19.51 -19.82
C GLU A 73 -10.35 -18.87 -18.50
N ALA A 74 -11.23 -17.87 -18.65
CA ALA A 74 -11.80 -17.10 -17.55
C ALA A 74 -12.87 -17.88 -16.74
N PRO A 75 -12.82 -17.88 -15.39
CA PRO A 75 -13.83 -18.51 -14.54
C PRO A 75 -15.24 -17.88 -14.64
N THR A 76 -16.27 -18.63 -14.22
CA THR A 76 -17.70 -18.33 -14.44
C THR A 76 -18.37 -17.43 -13.40
N SER A 77 -17.66 -16.90 -12.39
CA SER A 77 -18.21 -15.93 -11.41
C SER A 77 -17.17 -14.94 -10.88
N ARG A 78 -17.61 -13.76 -10.40
CA ARG A 78 -16.71 -12.72 -9.83
C ARG A 78 -15.86 -13.26 -8.67
N ARG A 79 -16.43 -14.12 -7.81
CA ARG A 79 -15.70 -14.76 -6.70
C ARG A 79 -14.66 -15.76 -7.23
N ALA A 80 -15.01 -16.56 -8.22
CA ALA A 80 -14.06 -17.47 -8.87
C ALA A 80 -12.90 -16.72 -9.53
N ASN A 81 -13.15 -15.53 -10.09
CA ASN A 81 -12.11 -14.70 -10.69
C ASN A 81 -11.11 -14.15 -9.64
N TYR A 82 -11.56 -13.79 -8.43
CA TYR A 82 -10.64 -13.41 -7.35
C TYR A 82 -9.75 -14.59 -6.91
N SER A 83 -10.32 -15.77 -6.75
CA SER A 83 -9.57 -16.98 -6.40
C SER A 83 -8.54 -17.34 -7.47
N GLU A 84 -8.90 -17.20 -8.74
CA GLU A 84 -8.01 -17.46 -9.87
C GLU A 84 -6.84 -16.46 -9.93
N ILE A 85 -7.09 -15.17 -9.68
CA ILE A 85 -6.03 -14.15 -9.57
C ILE A 85 -5.01 -14.54 -8.50
N VAL A 86 -5.49 -14.92 -7.31
CA VAL A 86 -4.62 -15.32 -6.20
C VAL A 86 -3.83 -16.58 -6.56
N TRP A 87 -4.47 -17.55 -7.20
CA TRP A 87 -3.81 -18.78 -7.62
C TRP A 87 -2.71 -18.53 -8.66
N GLN A 88 -2.99 -17.78 -9.72
CA GLN A 88 -2.00 -17.42 -10.74
C GLN A 88 -0.89 -16.50 -10.21
N PHE A 89 -1.22 -15.62 -9.27
CA PHE A 89 -0.21 -14.82 -8.58
C PHE A 89 0.74 -15.73 -7.80
N ARG A 90 0.20 -16.64 -6.97
CA ARG A 90 0.98 -17.61 -6.20
C ARG A 90 1.88 -18.42 -7.12
N GLU A 91 1.32 -19.07 -8.15
CA GLU A 91 2.08 -19.93 -9.08
C GLU A 91 3.27 -19.19 -9.70
N ARG A 92 3.08 -17.94 -10.14
CA ARG A 92 4.12 -17.15 -10.79
C ARG A 92 5.12 -16.55 -9.81
N ALA A 93 4.65 -16.04 -8.68
CA ALA A 93 5.49 -15.39 -7.67
C ALA A 93 6.40 -16.40 -6.97
N THR A 94 5.90 -17.59 -6.62
CA THR A 94 6.68 -18.57 -5.84
C THR A 94 7.68 -19.35 -6.70
N ARG A 95 7.68 -19.19 -8.02
CA ARG A 95 8.52 -19.97 -8.93
C ARG A 95 10.00 -19.59 -8.75
N GLY A 96 10.74 -20.46 -8.06
CA GLY A 96 12.16 -20.26 -7.76
C GLY A 96 12.42 -19.31 -6.59
N ALA A 97 11.38 -18.88 -5.87
CA ALA A 97 11.52 -18.05 -4.68
C ALA A 97 11.99 -18.90 -3.50
N ASN A 98 12.89 -18.36 -2.67
CA ASN A 98 13.34 -19.00 -1.44
C ASN A 98 12.14 -19.30 -0.51
N PRO A 99 11.97 -20.53 0.02
CA PRO A 99 10.87 -20.87 0.92
C PRO A 99 10.73 -19.94 2.12
N ARG A 100 11.84 -19.41 2.67
CA ARG A 100 11.80 -18.46 3.79
C ARG A 100 11.21 -17.10 3.38
N TYR A 101 11.52 -16.60 2.19
CA TYR A 101 10.89 -15.38 1.69
C TYR A 101 9.40 -15.60 1.45
N GLN A 102 9.03 -16.77 0.91
CA GLN A 102 7.62 -17.15 0.74
C GLN A 102 6.88 -17.15 2.08
N GLN A 103 7.47 -17.73 3.12
CA GLN A 103 6.90 -17.72 4.46
C GLN A 103 6.74 -16.30 5.01
N ARG A 104 7.77 -15.44 4.89
CA ARG A 104 7.69 -14.03 5.31
C ARG A 104 6.57 -13.27 4.59
N PHE A 105 6.38 -13.51 3.30
CA PHE A 105 5.26 -12.93 2.56
C PHE A 105 3.92 -13.41 3.11
N ILE A 106 3.77 -14.72 3.38
CA ILE A 106 2.54 -15.28 3.95
C ILE A 106 2.24 -14.65 5.32
N ASP A 107 3.23 -14.57 6.20
CA ASP A 107 3.07 -14.03 7.55
C ASP A 107 2.66 -12.55 7.52
N THR A 108 3.34 -11.74 6.71
CA THR A 108 3.01 -10.31 6.56
C THR A 108 1.66 -10.09 5.86
N PHE A 109 1.26 -10.97 4.94
CA PHE A 109 -0.04 -10.89 4.28
C PHE A 109 -1.18 -11.30 5.21
N GLN A 110 -0.95 -12.28 6.10
CA GLN A 110 -1.90 -12.65 7.16
C GLN A 110 -2.12 -11.46 8.11
N GLU A 111 -1.03 -10.82 8.59
CA GLU A 111 -1.11 -9.59 9.40
C GLU A 111 -1.91 -8.49 8.69
N TYR A 112 -1.67 -8.29 7.39
CA TYR A 112 -2.45 -7.34 6.58
C TYR A 112 -3.94 -7.67 6.59
N THR A 113 -4.32 -8.93 6.33
CA THR A 113 -5.74 -9.31 6.31
C THR A 113 -6.42 -9.16 7.66
N ASP A 114 -5.74 -9.52 8.76
CA ASP A 114 -6.27 -9.41 10.11
C ASP A 114 -6.48 -7.95 10.51
N THR A 115 -5.53 -7.08 10.18
CA THR A 115 -5.62 -5.65 10.48
C THR A 115 -6.64 -4.91 9.60
N VAL A 116 -6.86 -5.33 8.35
CA VAL A 116 -7.94 -4.78 7.51
C VAL A 116 -9.32 -5.18 8.07
N ILE A 117 -9.46 -6.38 8.65
CA ILE A 117 -10.69 -6.76 9.37
C ILE A 117 -10.91 -5.84 10.57
N GLN A 118 -9.86 -5.59 11.37
CA GLN A 118 -9.94 -4.66 12.49
C GLN A 118 -10.37 -3.25 12.04
N GLN A 119 -9.74 -2.71 10.99
CA GLN A 119 -10.08 -1.41 10.42
C GLN A 119 -11.55 -1.33 9.97
N ALA A 120 -12.07 -2.41 9.39
CA ALA A 120 -13.48 -2.48 9.01
C ALA A 120 -14.40 -2.41 10.24
N GLY A 121 -14.03 -3.08 11.34
CA GLY A 121 -14.73 -2.98 12.63
C GLY A 121 -14.75 -1.56 13.18
N ASP A 122 -13.60 -0.87 13.17
CA ASP A 122 -13.52 0.51 13.66
C ASP A 122 -14.40 1.48 12.86
N ARG A 123 -14.45 1.26 11.54
CA ARG A 123 -15.31 2.05 10.65
C ARG A 123 -16.79 1.84 10.98
N GLN A 124 -17.19 0.60 11.28
CA GLN A 124 -18.57 0.30 11.68
C GLN A 124 -18.95 0.95 13.02
N SER A 125 -18.01 1.03 13.96
CA SER A 125 -18.25 1.64 15.27
C SER A 125 -17.91 3.14 15.33
N ASN A 126 -17.53 3.77 14.22
CA ASN A 126 -16.98 5.14 14.17
C ASN A 126 -15.88 5.38 15.21
N HIS A 127 -15.05 4.37 15.48
CA HIS A 127 -13.99 4.45 16.46
C HIS A 127 -12.82 5.28 15.89
N LEU A 128 -12.54 6.41 16.52
CA LEU A 128 -11.40 7.26 16.20
C LEU A 128 -10.27 6.98 17.19
N ARG A 129 -9.14 6.53 16.67
CA ARG A 129 -7.94 6.23 17.45
C ARG A 129 -7.17 7.48 17.86
N THR A 130 -6.29 7.32 18.84
CA THR A 130 -5.18 8.24 19.06
C THR A 130 -4.07 8.05 18.00
N VAL A 131 -3.14 8.99 17.91
CA VAL A 131 -1.97 8.93 17.02
C VAL A 131 -1.12 7.68 17.29
N ASP A 132 -0.88 7.34 18.56
CA ASP A 132 -0.05 6.17 18.92
C ASP A 132 -0.73 4.86 18.51
N GLU A 133 -2.03 4.72 18.81
CA GLU A 133 -2.82 3.54 18.41
C GLU A 133 -2.98 3.45 16.89
N TYR A 134 -3.03 4.59 16.20
CA TYR A 134 -3.13 4.64 14.75
C TYR A 134 -1.95 3.95 14.09
N PHE A 135 -0.71 4.24 14.49
CA PHE A 135 0.46 3.63 13.86
C PHE A 135 0.49 2.10 14.03
N ALA A 136 0.07 1.62 15.20
CA ALA A 136 0.01 0.18 15.48
C ALA A 136 -0.89 -0.57 14.48
N VAL A 137 -2.04 0.00 14.12
CA VAL A 137 -2.98 -0.61 13.16
C VAL A 137 -2.63 -0.25 11.72
N ARG A 138 -2.27 1.01 11.45
CA ARG A 138 -2.05 1.52 10.09
C ARG A 138 -0.92 0.78 9.38
N ARG A 139 0.18 0.49 10.08
CA ARG A 139 1.32 -0.25 9.54
C ARG A 139 0.88 -1.58 8.92
N GLY A 140 -0.01 -2.31 9.60
CA GLY A 140 -0.62 -3.55 9.11
C GLY A 140 -1.57 -3.33 7.93
N THR A 141 -2.48 -2.34 8.00
CA THR A 141 -3.53 -2.12 6.97
C THR A 141 -3.03 -1.61 5.62
N SER A 142 -1.75 -1.25 5.52
CA SER A 142 -1.19 -0.57 4.34
C SER A 142 -0.79 -1.51 3.19
N GLY A 143 -0.51 -2.79 3.50
CA GLY A 143 0.08 -3.74 2.56
C GLY A 143 1.56 -3.48 2.24
N VAL A 144 2.21 -2.51 2.89
CA VAL A 144 3.62 -2.16 2.63
C VAL A 144 4.55 -3.30 3.02
N LYS A 145 4.38 -3.89 4.21
CA LYS A 145 5.19 -5.04 4.67
C LYS A 145 5.14 -6.20 3.68
N SER A 146 3.94 -6.55 3.20
CA SER A 146 3.76 -7.60 2.20
C SER A 146 4.42 -7.25 0.85
N SER A 147 4.39 -5.97 0.47
CA SER A 147 5.06 -5.50 -0.75
C SER A 147 6.59 -5.59 -0.63
N LEU A 148 7.16 -5.23 0.53
CA LEU A 148 8.59 -5.38 0.80
C LEU A 148 9.02 -6.85 0.83
N ALA A 149 8.22 -7.72 1.44
CA ALA A 149 8.48 -9.16 1.44
C ALA A 149 8.44 -9.75 0.01
N LEU A 150 7.56 -9.24 -0.86
CA LEU A 150 7.47 -9.67 -2.25
C LEU A 150 8.70 -9.26 -3.09
N ILE A 151 9.34 -8.12 -2.79
CA ILE A 151 10.56 -7.68 -3.49
C ILE A 151 11.70 -8.70 -3.35
N LEU A 152 11.76 -9.40 -2.20
CA LEU A 152 12.77 -10.43 -1.94
C LEU A 152 12.63 -11.68 -2.83
N PHE A 153 11.53 -11.82 -3.56
CA PHE A 153 11.36 -12.95 -4.50
C PHE A 153 12.20 -12.77 -5.77
N ASP A 154 12.77 -11.59 -6.00
CA ASP A 154 13.73 -11.40 -7.08
C ASP A 154 15.01 -12.19 -6.78
N SER A 155 15.48 -12.95 -7.79
CA SER A 155 16.64 -13.82 -7.70
C SER A 155 17.95 -13.07 -7.46
N ASP A 156 17.95 -11.76 -7.66
CA ASP A 156 19.12 -10.91 -7.39
C ASP A 156 19.33 -10.62 -5.89
N PHE A 157 18.33 -10.91 -5.05
CA PHE A 157 18.46 -10.81 -3.58
C PHE A 157 18.88 -12.16 -3.00
N ASP A 158 20.19 -12.36 -2.85
CA ASP A 158 20.76 -13.48 -2.08
C ASP A 158 21.10 -13.02 -0.64
N ILE A 159 20.07 -12.62 0.11
CA ILE A 159 20.21 -12.11 1.47
C ILE A 159 19.79 -13.19 2.46
N SER A 160 20.71 -13.67 3.30
CA SER A 160 20.40 -14.61 4.37
C SER A 160 19.25 -14.08 5.26
N PRO A 161 18.05 -14.70 5.24
CA PRO A 161 16.90 -14.22 6.01
C PRO A 161 17.22 -14.15 7.51
N ASP A 162 17.83 -15.20 8.04
CA ASP A 162 18.02 -15.42 9.48
C ASP A 162 19.11 -14.51 10.09
N GLN A 163 19.95 -13.88 9.26
CA GLN A 163 21.06 -13.03 9.75
C GLN A 163 20.84 -11.55 9.46
N VAL A 164 20.18 -11.22 8.36
CA VAL A 164 20.07 -9.83 7.89
C VAL A 164 18.65 -9.30 8.05
N LEU A 165 17.63 -10.06 7.63
CA LEU A 165 16.25 -9.55 7.63
C LEU A 165 15.65 -9.42 9.03
N ASP A 166 16.18 -10.18 9.99
CA ASP A 166 15.77 -10.13 11.40
C ASP A 166 16.69 -9.24 12.25
N HIS A 167 17.69 -8.61 11.62
CA HIS A 167 18.56 -7.65 12.31
C HIS A 167 17.76 -6.39 12.68
N LEU A 168 17.91 -5.90 13.92
CA LEU A 168 17.13 -4.79 14.46
C LEU A 168 17.14 -3.54 13.56
N VAL A 169 18.29 -3.23 12.94
CA VAL A 169 18.41 -2.11 12.00
C VAL A 169 17.52 -2.28 10.76
N VAL A 170 17.40 -3.50 10.22
CA VAL A 170 16.56 -3.76 9.05
C VAL A 170 15.08 -3.68 9.40
N LEU A 171 14.70 -4.19 10.58
CA LEU A 171 13.34 -4.06 11.10
C LEU A 171 12.97 -2.58 11.32
N GLU A 172 13.88 -1.79 11.88
CA GLU A 172 13.66 -0.34 12.05
C GLU A 172 13.54 0.38 10.70
N LEU A 173 14.37 0.03 9.72
CA LEU A 173 14.26 0.57 8.35
C LEU A 173 12.92 0.21 7.70
N GLU A 174 12.42 -1.01 7.91
CA GLU A 174 11.10 -1.44 7.44
C GLU A 174 9.98 -0.57 8.06
N ILE A 175 10.08 -0.27 9.36
CA ILE A 175 9.15 0.62 10.07
C ILE A 175 9.22 2.04 9.51
N CYS A 176 10.41 2.62 9.40
CA CYS A 176 10.58 3.98 8.86
C CYS A 176 10.07 4.10 7.42
N ALA A 177 10.32 3.10 6.57
CA ALA A 177 9.82 3.06 5.20
C ALA A 177 8.29 2.96 5.18
N THR A 178 7.72 2.09 6.01
CA THR A 178 6.26 1.93 6.15
C THR A 178 5.61 3.23 6.61
N ASP A 179 6.13 3.82 7.69
CA ASP A 179 5.62 5.08 8.23
C ASP A 179 5.72 6.20 7.20
N SER A 180 6.83 6.29 6.47
CA SER A 180 6.98 7.28 5.39
C SER A 180 5.91 7.11 4.30
N ILE A 181 5.61 5.88 3.89
CA ILE A 181 4.64 5.59 2.82
C ILE A 181 3.21 5.84 3.29
N ILE A 182 2.80 5.27 4.43
CA ILE A 182 1.43 5.45 4.95
C ILE A 182 1.17 6.92 5.25
N THR A 183 2.20 7.64 5.71
CA THR A 183 2.03 9.03 6.05
C THR A 183 1.85 9.91 4.80
N VAL A 184 2.62 9.68 3.74
CA VAL A 184 2.39 10.38 2.46
C VAL A 184 1.00 10.03 1.90
N ASN A 185 0.61 8.76 1.99
CA ASN A 185 -0.68 8.29 1.51
C ASN A 185 -1.84 9.02 2.20
N ASP A 186 -1.79 9.18 3.51
CA ASP A 186 -2.85 9.82 4.28
C ASP A 186 -3.02 11.29 3.93
N ILE A 187 -1.94 12.06 3.75
CA ILE A 187 -2.02 13.45 3.28
C ILE A 187 -2.68 13.53 1.90
N ILE A 188 -2.19 12.75 0.94
CA ILE A 188 -2.64 12.85 -0.46
C ILE A 188 -4.08 12.33 -0.60
N SER A 189 -4.45 11.30 0.17
CA SER A 189 -5.77 10.68 0.11
C SER A 189 -6.83 11.37 0.98
N TYR A 190 -6.42 12.26 1.90
CA TYR A 190 -7.31 12.90 2.87
C TYR A 190 -8.52 13.55 2.21
N ASN A 191 -8.34 14.38 1.17
CA ASN A 191 -9.47 15.08 0.54
C ASN A 191 -10.55 14.11 0.03
N ARG A 192 -10.11 13.00 -0.57
CA ARG A 192 -11.01 11.98 -1.10
C ARG A 192 -11.73 11.23 0.04
N GLN A 193 -11.00 10.88 1.09
CA GLN A 193 -11.56 10.12 2.22
C GLN A 193 -12.54 10.98 3.02
N GLN A 194 -12.19 12.22 3.32
CA GLN A 194 -13.04 13.13 4.09
C GLN A 194 -14.33 13.48 3.34
N ALA A 195 -14.27 13.66 2.01
CA ALA A 195 -15.44 13.91 1.18
C ALA A 195 -16.42 12.72 1.12
N ARG A 196 -15.95 11.51 1.46
CA ARG A 196 -16.76 10.29 1.54
C ARG A 196 -17.18 9.93 2.97
N GLY A 197 -16.71 10.67 3.98
CA GLY A 197 -16.89 10.32 5.38
C GLY A 197 -16.13 9.04 5.79
N ASP A 198 -15.04 8.71 5.11
CA ASP A 198 -14.21 7.51 5.36
C ASP A 198 -12.78 7.89 5.82
N ASP A 199 -12.68 9.00 6.56
CA ASP A 199 -11.43 9.60 7.04
C ASP A 199 -11.13 9.29 8.50
N THR A 200 -11.88 8.39 9.15
CA THR A 200 -11.62 7.95 10.54
C THR A 200 -10.31 7.17 10.69
N HIS A 201 -9.83 6.56 9.59
CA HIS A 201 -8.52 5.91 9.52
C HIS A 201 -7.51 6.75 8.74
N ASN A 202 -7.55 8.07 8.91
CA ASN A 202 -6.60 9.01 8.34
C ASN A 202 -5.93 9.84 9.45
N LEU A 203 -4.60 9.88 9.42
CA LEU A 203 -3.81 10.55 10.45
C LEU A 203 -4.10 12.06 10.55
N VAL A 204 -4.45 12.73 9.44
CA VAL A 204 -4.83 14.16 9.45
C VAL A 204 -6.07 14.36 10.31
N THR A 205 -7.10 13.54 10.12
CA THR A 205 -8.33 13.56 10.94
C THR A 205 -8.01 13.29 12.40
N ILE A 206 -7.21 12.27 12.68
CA ILE A 206 -6.85 11.88 14.04
C ILE A 206 -6.12 13.02 14.76
N ILE A 207 -5.14 13.66 14.10
CA ILE A 207 -4.41 14.83 14.66
C ILE A 207 -5.37 15.98 14.94
N MET A 208 -6.24 16.34 13.98
CA MET A 208 -7.21 17.42 14.17
C MET A 208 -8.06 17.18 15.41
N HIS A 209 -8.54 15.96 15.61
CA HIS A 209 -9.40 15.60 16.74
C HIS A 209 -8.62 15.49 18.06
N GLN A 210 -7.49 14.79 18.09
CA GLN A 210 -6.70 14.56 19.31
C GLN A 210 -6.12 15.87 19.87
N TYR A 211 -5.57 16.71 19.00
CA TYR A 211 -4.93 17.97 19.40
C TYR A 211 -5.82 19.20 19.25
N ARG A 212 -7.08 19.00 18.86
CA ARG A 212 -8.09 20.07 18.69
C ARG A 212 -7.63 21.22 17.78
N MET A 213 -6.98 20.88 16.67
CA MET A 213 -6.41 21.86 15.75
C MET A 213 -7.11 21.86 14.37
N GLY A 214 -7.03 22.99 13.68
CA GLY A 214 -7.58 23.13 12.33
C GLY A 214 -6.81 22.30 11.30
N LEU A 215 -7.40 22.10 10.12
CA LEU A 215 -6.80 21.30 9.04
C LEU A 215 -5.39 21.80 8.64
N ARG A 216 -5.23 23.12 8.52
CA ARG A 216 -3.93 23.71 8.16
C ARG A 216 -2.85 23.34 9.18
N ASP A 217 -3.15 23.49 10.46
CA ASP A 217 -2.22 23.22 11.54
C ASP A 217 -1.92 21.72 11.64
N ALA A 218 -2.91 20.85 11.42
CA ALA A 218 -2.71 19.41 11.37
C ALA A 218 -1.80 18.98 10.22
N LEU A 219 -1.96 19.56 9.03
CA LEU A 219 -1.08 19.32 7.88
C LEU A 219 0.34 19.83 8.13
N GLN A 220 0.51 20.93 8.88
CA GLN A 220 1.83 21.44 9.27
C GLN A 220 2.48 20.58 10.36
N PHE A 221 1.75 20.23 11.42
CA PHE A 221 2.19 19.32 12.49
C PHE A 221 2.80 18.03 11.92
N TYR A 222 2.17 17.54 10.86
CA TYR A 222 2.65 16.38 10.11
C TYR A 222 4.07 16.49 9.55
N THR A 223 4.42 17.67 9.03
CA THR A 223 5.76 17.89 8.45
C THR A 223 6.86 17.85 9.51
N PHE A 224 6.51 18.12 10.78
CA PHE A 224 7.43 18.02 11.91
C PHE A 224 7.56 16.59 12.45
N MET A 225 6.52 15.76 12.39
CA MET A 225 6.61 14.34 12.80
C MET A 225 7.54 13.50 11.91
N LYS A 226 7.89 14.00 10.72
CA LYS A 226 8.81 13.34 9.78
C LYS A 226 10.29 13.71 9.99
N ALA A 227 10.59 14.71 10.83
CA ALA A 227 11.93 15.18 11.13
C ALA A 227 12.50 14.45 12.35
#